data_AF-A0A2E7HPY8-F1
#
_entry.id   AF-A0A2E7HPY8-F1
#
_cell.length_a   1.000
_cell.length_b   1.000
_cell.length_c   1.000
_cell.angle_alpha   90.00
_cell.angle_beta   90.00
_cell.angle_gamma   90.00
#
_symmetry.space_group_name_H-M   'P 1'
#
loop_
_entity.id
_entity.type
_entity.pdbx_description
1 polymer ?
#
loop_
_entity_poly.entity_id
_entity_poly.type
_entity_poly.pdbx_seq_one_letter_code
_entity_poly.pdbx_strand_id
1 'polypeptide(L)'
;MQAFSGKPKLEVRVPHSRGLPMTDHIKYGEEAESTQWIGVDLDGTLAQADPWQGFEHIGKPIPNMMKRVKIWLELGYRVKIVTARAQDPELAIPPIREWLKKHGLPDLEITNAKDMDMIELWDDRCVQVVPNTGNPVGPNPEPYRR
;
A
#
# COMPACT_ATOMS: atom_id res chain seq x y z
N MET A 1 37.96 -9.75 19.65
CA MET A 1 36.69 -9.02 19.54
C MET A 1 36.14 -9.24 18.13
N GLN A 2 35.20 -10.17 17.94
CA GLN A 2 34.53 -10.34 16.64
C GLN A 2 33.29 -9.45 16.63
N ALA A 3 33.29 -8.46 15.74
CA ALA A 3 32.16 -7.57 15.54
C ALA A 3 31.07 -8.31 14.77
N PHE A 4 29.93 -8.56 15.41
CA PHE A 4 28.71 -9.02 14.75
C PHE A 4 28.14 -7.89 13.89
N SER A 5 28.63 -7.72 12.66
CA SER A 5 28.00 -6.85 11.67
C SER A 5 26.95 -7.62 10.87
N GLY A 6 25.90 -8.09 11.54
CA GLY A 6 24.71 -8.60 10.88
C GLY A 6 23.65 -7.51 10.88
N LYS A 7 23.42 -6.83 9.75
CA LYS A 7 22.18 -6.05 9.58
C LYS A 7 21.02 -7.02 9.84
N PRO A 8 20.00 -6.67 10.64
CA PRO A 8 18.88 -7.56 10.88
C PRO A 8 18.27 -7.90 9.52
N LYS A 9 18.28 -9.19 9.18
CA LYS A 9 17.63 -9.74 8.00
C LYS A 9 16.12 -9.58 8.25
N LEU A 10 15.57 -8.42 7.90
CA LEU A 10 14.13 -8.21 7.92
C LEU A 10 13.55 -9.18 6.89
N GLU A 11 13.03 -10.31 7.38
CA GLU A 11 12.15 -11.21 6.63
C GLU A 11 10.91 -10.43 6.24
N VAL A 12 10.98 -9.74 5.10
CA VAL A 12 9.78 -9.25 4.44
C VAL A 12 9.17 -10.46 3.77
N ARG A 13 8.22 -11.10 4.48
CA ARG A 13 7.29 -12.01 3.85
C ARG A 13 6.44 -11.17 2.88
N VAL A 14 6.82 -11.23 1.61
CA VAL A 14 6.01 -10.92 0.42
C VAL A 14 4.63 -11.58 0.63
N PRO A 15 3.51 -10.97 0.19
CA PRO A 15 2.23 -10.89 0.92
C PRO A 15 1.68 -12.19 1.54
N HIS A 16 0.75 -12.01 2.48
CA HIS A 16 0.05 -13.08 3.23
C HIS A 16 -0.81 -14.01 2.36
N SER A 17 -0.65 -13.95 1.05
CA SER A 17 -1.12 -14.86 0.04
C SER A 17 0.06 -15.75 -0.36
N ARG A 18 0.26 -16.86 0.37
CA ARG A 18 1.03 -17.97 -0.22
C ARG A 18 0.32 -18.33 -1.54
N GLY A 19 0.98 -18.05 -2.66
CA GLY A 19 0.38 -18.12 -4.00
C GLY A 19 -0.12 -16.78 -4.54
N LEU A 20 0.75 -15.75 -4.62
CA LEU A 20 0.54 -14.65 -5.58
C LEU A 20 1.37 -14.85 -6.84
N PRO A 21 0.86 -15.58 -7.82
CA PRO A 21 0.92 -15.13 -9.21
C PRO A 21 -0.14 -14.05 -9.36
N MET A 22 -0.27 -13.46 -10.53
CA MET A 22 -1.49 -12.68 -10.80
C MET A 22 -2.76 -13.55 -10.63
N THR A 23 -2.64 -14.88 -10.75
CA THR A 23 -3.51 -15.92 -10.16
C THR A 23 -2.79 -17.29 -10.25
N ASP A 24 -2.80 -18.17 -9.24
CA ASP A 24 -2.22 -19.56 -9.36
C ASP A 24 -2.95 -20.45 -10.37
N HIS A 25 -3.99 -19.91 -10.99
CA HIS A 25 -4.60 -20.42 -12.21
C HIS A 25 -5.04 -19.21 -13.00
N ILE A 26 -4.54 -18.98 -14.24
CA ILE A 26 -5.10 -18.01 -15.20
C ILE A 26 -6.60 -18.27 -15.27
N LYS A 27 -7.36 -17.60 -14.40
CA LYS A 27 -8.77 -17.92 -14.17
C LYS A 27 -9.64 -17.03 -15.03
N TYR A 28 -9.10 -15.86 -15.38
CA TYR A 28 -9.79 -14.80 -16.10
C TYR A 28 -9.08 -14.38 -17.40
N GLY A 29 -7.85 -14.86 -17.67
CA GLY A 29 -7.09 -14.62 -18.89
C GLY A 29 -5.95 -13.59 -18.72
N GLU A 30 -4.88 -13.69 -19.52
CA GLU A 30 -3.69 -12.82 -19.43
C GLU A 30 -4.00 -11.32 -19.56
N GLU A 31 -4.93 -10.95 -20.45
CA GLU A 31 -5.33 -9.54 -20.64
C GLU A 31 -6.01 -8.96 -19.39
N ALA A 32 -6.93 -9.71 -18.78
CA ALA A 32 -7.67 -9.29 -17.60
C ALA A 32 -6.79 -9.24 -16.34
N GLU A 33 -5.73 -10.03 -16.30
CA GLU A 33 -4.79 -10.00 -15.18
C GLU A 33 -3.82 -8.83 -15.33
N SER A 34 -3.44 -8.43 -16.55
CA SER A 34 -2.52 -7.31 -16.80
C SER A 34 -2.99 -5.94 -16.27
N THR A 35 -4.29 -5.76 -16.05
CA THR A 35 -4.87 -4.52 -15.52
C THR A 35 -4.85 -4.46 -13.99
N GLN A 36 -4.66 -5.60 -13.32
CA GLN A 36 -4.75 -5.72 -11.86
C GLN A 36 -3.71 -4.89 -11.13
N TRP A 37 -4.09 -4.38 -9.96
CA TRP A 37 -3.23 -3.50 -9.17
C TRP A 37 -3.42 -3.63 -7.66
N ILE A 38 -2.35 -3.27 -6.95
CA ILE A 38 -2.28 -3.22 -5.48
C ILE A 38 -2.51 -1.78 -5.03
N GLY A 39 -3.52 -1.57 -4.19
CA GLY A 39 -3.81 -0.30 -3.54
C GLY A 39 -3.02 -0.13 -2.25
N VAL A 40 -2.42 1.05 -2.08
CA VAL A 40 -1.65 1.40 -0.88
C VAL A 40 -2.11 2.75 -0.35
N ASP A 41 -2.62 2.78 0.87
CA ASP A 41 -2.94 4.04 1.54
C ASP A 41 -1.69 4.89 1.84
N LEU A 42 -1.90 6.19 1.98
CA LEU A 42 -0.86 7.16 2.28
C LEU A 42 -0.68 7.34 3.79
N ASP A 43 -1.65 7.94 4.48
CA ASP A 43 -1.50 8.46 5.85
C ASP A 43 -1.75 7.39 6.91
N GLY A 44 -0.69 6.94 7.57
CA GLY A 44 -0.73 5.82 8.51
C GLY A 44 -0.20 4.52 7.89
N THR A 45 -0.08 4.48 6.55
CA THR A 45 0.29 3.27 5.80
C THR A 45 1.63 3.42 5.10
N LEU A 46 1.74 4.27 4.07
CA LEU A 46 3.00 4.54 3.38
C LEU A 46 3.82 5.65 4.05
N ALA A 47 3.13 6.63 4.63
CA ALA A 47 3.66 7.74 5.40
C ALA A 47 3.13 7.68 6.83
N GLN A 48 3.88 8.21 7.80
CA GLN A 48 3.44 8.33 9.19
C GLN A 48 2.22 9.26 9.28
N ALA A 49 1.24 8.88 10.10
CA ALA A 49 0.07 9.70 10.37
C ALA A 49 0.40 10.81 11.38
N ASP A 50 0.62 12.01 10.88
CA ASP A 50 0.74 13.24 11.68
C ASP A 50 -0.63 13.93 11.84
N PRO A 51 -0.80 14.84 12.82
CA PRO A 51 -1.95 15.74 12.85
C PRO A 51 -2.11 16.49 11.53
N TRP A 52 -3.35 16.70 11.10
CA TRP A 52 -3.67 17.38 9.85
C TRP A 52 -3.11 18.82 9.85
N GLN A 53 -2.32 19.13 8.84
CA GLN A 53 -1.67 20.43 8.64
C GLN A 53 -1.91 21.00 7.23
N GLY A 54 -2.82 20.40 6.46
CA GLY A 54 -3.06 20.73 5.05
C GLY A 54 -2.45 19.72 4.09
N PHE A 55 -2.78 19.87 2.79
CA PHE A 55 -2.42 18.92 1.74
C PHE A 55 -0.90 18.79 1.52
N GLU A 56 -0.16 19.88 1.73
CA GLU A 56 1.31 19.95 1.58
C GLU A 56 2.08 19.14 2.63
N HIS A 57 1.47 18.88 3.80
CA HIS A 57 2.12 18.13 4.85
C HIS A 57 1.83 16.63 4.71
N ILE A 58 2.87 15.86 4.39
CA ILE A 58 2.84 14.39 4.37
C ILE A 58 3.95 13.90 5.29
N GLY A 59 3.62 12.95 6.18
CA GLY A 59 4.54 12.44 7.20
C GLY A 59 5.76 11.71 6.62
N LYS A 60 6.65 11.29 7.52
CA LYS A 60 7.87 10.54 7.13
C LYS A 60 7.48 9.18 6.54
N PRO A 61 8.26 8.65 5.56
CA PRO A 61 8.00 7.33 5.02
C PRO A 61 8.06 6.24 6.10
N ILE A 62 7.14 5.29 6.04
CA ILE A 62 7.17 4.08 6.86
C ILE A 62 8.13 3.07 6.19
N PRO A 63 9.31 2.76 6.78
CA PRO A 63 10.37 2.03 6.07
C PRO A 63 9.94 0.64 5.56
N ASN A 64 9.14 -0.07 6.34
CA ASN A 64 8.66 -1.40 5.97
C ASN A 64 7.70 -1.34 4.78
N MET A 65 6.81 -0.35 4.74
CA MET A 65 5.86 -0.20 3.64
C MET A 65 6.54 0.27 2.36
N MET A 66 7.47 1.24 2.47
CA MET A 66 8.31 1.66 1.33
C MET A 66 9.07 0.49 0.72
N LYS A 67 9.63 -0.40 1.55
CA LYS A 67 10.33 -1.60 1.08
C LYS A 67 9.38 -2.56 0.35
N ARG A 68 8.16 -2.76 0.85
CA ARG A 68 7.13 -3.59 0.18
C ARG A 68 6.78 -3.02 -1.20
N VAL A 69 6.45 -1.73 -1.27
CA VAL A 69 6.12 -1.05 -2.53
C VAL A 69 7.24 -1.19 -3.56
N LYS A 70 8.49 -0.94 -3.16
CA LYS A 70 9.64 -1.08 -4.08
C LYS A 70 9.80 -2.51 -4.60
N ILE A 71 9.66 -3.51 -3.75
CA ILE A 71 9.71 -4.92 -4.16
C ILE A 71 8.58 -5.24 -5.16
N TRP A 72 7.35 -4.76 -4.93
CA TRP A 72 6.25 -4.98 -5.87
C TRP A 72 6.52 -4.35 -7.24
N LEU A 73 7.04 -3.12 -7.26
CA LEU A 73 7.41 -2.45 -8.50
C LEU A 73 8.56 -3.17 -9.23
N GLU A 74 9.58 -3.65 -8.50
CA GLU A 74 10.68 -4.45 -9.07
C GLU A 74 10.20 -5.78 -9.68
N LEU A 75 9.15 -6.37 -9.12
CA LEU A 75 8.52 -7.59 -9.63
C LEU A 75 7.52 -7.33 -10.77
N GLY A 76 7.32 -6.07 -11.18
CA GLY A 76 6.44 -5.70 -12.28
C GLY A 76 4.96 -5.56 -11.90
N TYR A 77 4.62 -5.57 -10.61
CA TYR A 77 3.24 -5.31 -10.19
C TYR A 77 2.89 -3.83 -10.35
N ARG A 78 1.65 -3.57 -10.78
CA ARG A 78 1.07 -2.22 -10.78
C ARG A 78 0.64 -1.85 -9.37
N VAL A 79 1.12 -0.71 -8.87
CA VAL A 79 0.79 -0.18 -7.54
C VAL A 79 0.15 1.19 -7.71
N LYS A 80 -0.95 1.44 -6.99
CA LYS A 80 -1.59 2.75 -6.93
C LYS A 80 -1.65 3.26 -5.48
N ILE A 81 -1.55 4.57 -5.30
CA ILE A 81 -1.85 5.20 -4.02
C ILE A 81 -3.36 5.37 -3.90
N VAL A 82 -3.94 4.83 -2.83
CA VAL A 82 -5.38 4.91 -2.54
C VAL A 82 -5.56 5.74 -1.27
N THR A 83 -5.93 7.02 -1.38
CA THR A 83 -5.98 7.90 -0.21
C THR A 83 -7.21 8.78 -0.19
N ALA A 84 -7.77 8.99 1.00
CA ALA A 84 -8.87 9.92 1.22
C ALA A 84 -8.52 11.36 0.83
N ARG A 85 -7.23 11.75 0.85
CA ARG A 85 -6.80 13.08 0.38
C ARG A 85 -7.23 13.33 -1.07
N ALA A 86 -7.23 12.30 -1.91
CA ALA A 86 -7.60 12.40 -3.32
C ALA A 86 -9.10 12.63 -3.56
N GLN A 87 -9.91 12.81 -2.50
CA GLN A 87 -11.24 13.40 -2.62
C GLN A 87 -11.18 14.83 -3.20
N ASP A 88 -10.12 15.58 -2.92
CA ASP A 88 -9.82 16.88 -3.52
C ASP A 88 -8.55 16.77 -4.40
N PRO A 89 -8.65 16.15 -5.59
CA PRO A 89 -7.48 15.74 -6.36
C PRO A 89 -6.60 16.92 -6.80
N GLU A 90 -7.19 18.09 -7.08
CA GLU A 90 -6.46 19.29 -7.47
C GLU A 90 -5.50 19.78 -6.38
N LEU A 91 -5.88 19.60 -5.11
CA LEU A 91 -5.08 19.99 -3.95
C LEU A 91 -4.14 18.87 -3.49
N ALA A 92 -4.59 17.62 -3.60
CA ALA A 92 -3.87 16.47 -3.04
C ALA A 92 -2.82 15.86 -3.96
N ILE A 93 -3.11 15.74 -5.26
CA ILE A 93 -2.23 14.99 -6.18
C ILE A 93 -0.85 15.66 -6.32
N PRO A 94 -0.72 16.99 -6.49
CA PRO A 94 0.59 17.63 -6.61
C PRO A 94 1.55 17.33 -5.44
N PRO A 95 1.21 17.59 -4.16
CA PRO A 95 2.12 17.31 -3.05
C PRO A 95 2.40 15.82 -2.86
N ILE A 96 1.44 14.93 -3.16
CA ILE A 96 1.66 13.49 -3.11
C ILE A 96 2.71 13.07 -4.14
N ARG A 97 2.60 13.53 -5.39
CA ARG A 97 3.60 13.23 -6.44
C ARG A 97 4.99 13.72 -6.06
N GLU A 98 5.09 14.93 -5.52
CA GLU A 98 6.37 15.47 -5.05
C GLU A 98 6.97 14.64 -3.93
N TRP A 99 6.13 14.19 -2.98
CA TRP A 99 6.55 13.31 -1.89
C TRP A 99 7.01 11.94 -2.41
N LEU A 100 6.26 11.31 -3.32
CA LEU A 100 6.65 10.03 -3.94
C LEU A 100 8.01 10.15 -4.63
N LYS A 101 8.18 11.19 -5.45
CA LYS A 101 9.44 11.48 -6.16
C LYS A 101 10.59 11.71 -5.19
N LYS A 102 10.39 12.51 -4.15
CA LYS A 102 11.39 12.79 -3.10
C LYS A 102 11.88 11.52 -2.41
N HIS A 103 11.02 10.52 -2.28
CA HIS A 103 11.34 9.24 -1.63
C HIS A 103 11.74 8.11 -2.61
N GLY A 104 11.96 8.46 -3.88
CA GLY A 104 12.48 7.56 -4.90
C GLY A 104 11.46 6.52 -5.35
N LEU A 105 10.18 6.89 -5.38
CA LEU A 105 9.13 6.13 -6.05
C LEU A 105 8.84 6.77 -7.43
N PRO A 106 8.40 5.97 -8.42
CA PRO A 106 7.98 6.50 -9.72
C PRO A 106 6.66 7.29 -9.60
N ASP A 107 6.21 7.88 -10.70
CA ASP A 107 4.90 8.53 -10.77
C ASP A 107 3.79 7.47 -10.75
N LEU A 108 3.36 7.10 -9.54
CA LEU A 108 2.27 6.16 -9.31
C LEU A 108 0.92 6.84 -9.56
N GLU A 109 -0.05 6.08 -10.03
CA GLU A 109 -1.45 6.54 -10.06
C GLU A 109 -1.95 6.80 -8.63
N ILE A 110 -2.73 7.87 -8.46
CA ILE A 110 -3.30 8.29 -7.18
C ILE A 110 -4.82 8.37 -7.33
N THR A 111 -5.56 7.72 -6.45
CA THR A 111 -7.03 7.64 -6.48
C THR A 111 -7.61 7.63 -5.06
N ASN A 112 -8.88 7.96 -4.90
CA ASN A 112 -9.67 7.70 -3.70
C ASN A 112 -10.71 6.58 -3.90
N ALA A 113 -10.76 5.98 -5.10
CA ALA A 113 -11.76 4.98 -5.48
C ALA A 113 -11.10 3.64 -5.82
N LYS A 114 -11.79 2.55 -5.45
CA LYS A 114 -11.50 1.21 -5.96
C LYS A 114 -12.18 1.00 -7.32
N ASP A 115 -11.61 0.12 -8.12
CA ASP A 115 -12.21 -0.40 -9.34
C ASP A 115 -12.26 -1.95 -9.29
N MET A 116 -12.64 -2.58 -10.40
CA MET A 116 -12.75 -4.04 -10.51
C MET A 116 -11.38 -4.73 -10.58
N ASP A 117 -10.31 -4.00 -10.86
CA ASP A 117 -8.95 -4.51 -11.04
C ASP A 117 -8.11 -4.42 -9.76
N MET A 118 -8.63 -3.80 -8.70
CA MET A 118 -7.95 -3.77 -7.39
C MET A 118 -8.01 -5.16 -6.72
N ILE A 119 -6.86 -5.82 -6.63
CA ILE A 119 -6.76 -7.18 -6.06
C ILE A 119 -6.36 -7.21 -4.59
N GLU A 120 -5.69 -6.16 -4.11
CA GLU A 120 -5.18 -6.08 -2.74
C GLU A 120 -5.21 -4.62 -2.28
N LEU A 121 -5.53 -4.38 -1.00
CA LEU A 121 -5.52 -3.06 -0.37
C LEU A 121 -4.73 -3.12 0.93
N TRP A 122 -3.72 -2.27 1.05
CA TRP A 122 -2.95 -2.02 2.26
C TRP A 122 -3.38 -0.68 2.82
N ASP A 123 -3.92 -0.68 4.04
CA ASP A 123 -4.48 0.50 4.70
C ASP A 123 -4.52 0.23 6.21
N ASP A 124 -4.06 1.19 7.03
CA ASP A 124 -3.98 1.07 8.50
C ASP A 124 -5.36 0.98 9.17
N ARG A 125 -6.44 1.34 8.46
CA ARG A 125 -7.83 1.29 8.93
C ARG A 125 -8.64 0.13 8.34
N CYS A 126 -8.06 -0.66 7.43
CA CYS A 126 -8.79 -1.78 6.85
C CYS A 126 -8.96 -2.95 7.83
N VAL A 127 -10.20 -3.45 7.93
CA VAL A 127 -10.52 -4.70 8.61
C VAL A 127 -10.91 -5.74 7.56
N GLN A 128 -10.09 -6.78 7.41
CA GLN A 128 -10.43 -7.88 6.50
C GLN A 128 -11.61 -8.67 7.05
N VAL A 129 -12.61 -8.93 6.21
CA VAL A 129 -13.76 -9.79 6.51
C VAL A 129 -13.63 -11.15 5.82
N VAL A 130 -14.12 -12.21 6.45
CA VAL A 130 -14.29 -13.52 5.82
C VAL A 130 -15.39 -13.37 4.74
N PRO A 131 -15.13 -13.75 3.47
CA PRO A 131 -16.06 -13.55 2.38
C PRO A 131 -17.47 -14.07 2.68
N ASN A 132 -18.48 -13.26 2.36
CA ASN A 132 -19.91 -13.57 2.54
C ASN A 132 -20.37 -13.78 3.99
N THR A 133 -19.58 -13.40 5.00
CA THR A 133 -19.99 -13.57 6.41
C THR A 133 -20.10 -12.27 7.19
N GLY A 134 -19.39 -11.22 6.77
CA GLY A 134 -19.25 -9.97 7.54
C GLY A 134 -18.39 -10.08 8.80
N ASN A 135 -17.89 -11.28 9.13
CA ASN A 135 -17.04 -11.50 10.30
C ASN A 135 -15.59 -11.09 10.01
N PRO A 136 -14.88 -10.42 10.93
CA PRO A 136 -13.48 -10.07 10.73
C PRO A 136 -12.57 -11.31 10.80
N VAL A 137 -11.48 -11.32 10.01
CA VAL A 137 -10.49 -12.40 10.00
C VAL A 137 -9.62 -12.41 11.28
N GLY A 138 -9.44 -11.25 11.92
CA GLY A 138 -8.65 -11.09 13.12
C GLY A 138 -9.30 -10.15 14.13
N PRO A 139 -8.71 -10.02 15.34
CA PRO A 139 -9.17 -9.01 16.29
C PRO A 139 -9.05 -7.62 15.66
N ASN A 140 -10.03 -6.76 15.93
CA ASN A 140 -9.95 -5.37 15.51
C ASN A 140 -8.70 -4.74 16.17
N PRO A 141 -7.74 -4.18 15.41
CA PRO A 141 -6.69 -3.39 16.04
C PRO A 141 -7.35 -2.31 16.90
N GLU A 142 -6.78 -2.03 18.09
CA GLU A 142 -7.28 -0.91 18.90
C GLU A 142 -7.33 0.35 18.02
N PRO A 143 -8.43 1.13 18.05
CA PRO A 143 -8.52 2.31 17.21
C PRO A 143 -7.37 3.27 17.52
N TYR A 144 -6.61 3.64 16.49
CA TYR A 144 -5.48 4.56 16.57
C TYR A 144 -5.88 5.96 17.11
N ARG A 145 -7.16 6.34 16.94
CA ARG A 145 -7.70 7.59 17.49
C ARG A 145 -8.28 7.34 18.88
N ARG A 146 -7.51 7.67 19.91
CA ARG A 146 -8.04 8.10 21.21
C ARG A 146 -8.15 9.62 21.23
#